data_AF-A0A3L6JL49-F1
#
_entry.id   AF-A0A3L6JL49-F1
#
_cell.length_a   1.000
_cell.length_b   1.000
_cell.length_c   1.000
_cell.angle_alpha   90.00
_cell.angle_beta   90.00
_cell.angle_gamma   90.00
#
_symmetry.space_group_name_H-M   'P 1'
#
loop_
_entity.id
_entity.type
_entity.pdbx_description
1 polymer ?
#
loop_
_entity_poly.entity_id
_entity_poly.type
_entity_poly.pdbx_seq_one_letter_code
_entity_poly.pdbx_strand_id
1 'polypeptide(L)'
;MHELRDFLLRILDAKRLLKRVYYSTKNRGTRDDAKQLVVAMISVEKTINELIEVRSKHKMADKILSDRKAELSLRMWSTGLPKRVKDYMEKANKLEPEHLHQYQESLLAYTDGVARELTSWLLDIETLSDLPHPPRE
;
A
#
# COMPACT_ATOMS: atom_id res chain seq x y z
N MET A 1 13.00 6.74 -5.55
CA MET A 1 12.80 5.72 -6.62
C MET A 1 13.09 4.29 -6.19
N HIS A 2 14.24 4.03 -5.55
CA HIS A 2 14.49 2.76 -4.86
C HIS A 2 13.39 2.49 -3.83
N GLU A 3 12.93 3.55 -3.16
CA GLU A 3 11.90 3.57 -2.13
C GLU A 3 10.55 3.03 -2.61
N LEU A 4 10.12 3.31 -3.85
CA LEU A 4 8.83 2.83 -4.36
C LEU A 4 8.89 1.31 -4.64
N ARG A 5 10.01 0.84 -5.20
CA ARG A 5 10.27 -0.59 -5.42
C ARG A 5 10.47 -1.33 -4.09
N ASP A 6 11.17 -0.72 -3.14
CA ASP A 6 11.33 -1.27 -1.79
C ASP A 6 9.99 -1.37 -1.10
N PHE A 7 9.16 -0.33 -1.21
CA PHE A 7 7.83 -0.34 -0.65
C PHE A 7 6.95 -1.44 -1.28
N LEU A 8 7.04 -1.64 -2.60
CA LEU A 8 6.39 -2.77 -3.28
C LEU A 8 6.84 -4.12 -2.69
N LEU A 9 8.14 -4.31 -2.45
CA LEU A 9 8.64 -5.54 -1.81
C LEU A 9 8.05 -5.71 -0.40
N ARG A 10 7.95 -4.62 0.39
CA ARG A 10 7.30 -4.65 1.71
C ARG A 10 5.82 -5.02 1.61
N ILE A 11 5.10 -4.54 0.60
CA ILE A 11 3.70 -4.88 0.34
C ILE A 11 3.55 -6.35 -0.02
N LEU A 12 4.42 -6.88 -0.88
CA LEU A 12 4.41 -8.30 -1.26
C LEU A 12 4.64 -9.21 -0.06
N ASP A 13 5.59 -8.85 0.81
CA ASP A 13 5.85 -9.59 2.04
C ASP A 13 4.68 -9.49 3.03
N ALA A 14 4.12 -8.30 3.24
CA ALA A 14 2.93 -8.10 4.06
C ALA A 14 1.75 -8.95 3.58
N LYS A 15 1.49 -8.95 2.27
CA LYS A 15 0.45 -9.77 1.62
C LYS A 15 0.69 -11.26 1.88
N ARG A 16 1.93 -11.74 1.77
CA ARG A 16 2.29 -13.14 2.06
C ARG A 16 2.01 -13.51 3.53
N LEU A 17 2.36 -12.62 4.46
CA LEU A 17 2.10 -12.82 5.88
C LEU A 17 0.59 -12.90 6.18
N LEU A 18 -0.20 -11.98 5.63
CA LEU A 18 -1.66 -11.99 5.81
C LEU A 18 -2.32 -13.22 5.18
N LYS A 19 -1.82 -13.70 4.03
CA LYS A 19 -2.27 -14.97 3.43
C LYS A 19 -2.04 -16.15 4.38
N ARG A 20 -0.95 -16.16 5.16
CA ARG A 20 -0.73 -17.24 6.14
C ARG A 20 -1.85 -17.27 7.17
N VAL A 21 -2.23 -16.11 7.73
CA VAL A 21 -3.36 -16.01 8.68
C VAL A 21 -4.66 -16.50 8.04
N TYR A 22 -4.94 -16.07 6.81
CA TYR A 22 -6.13 -16.47 6.05
C TYR A 22 -6.24 -18.00 5.89
N TYR A 23 -5.14 -18.66 5.53
CA TYR A 23 -5.12 -20.12 5.31
C TYR A 23 -4.98 -20.93 6.60
N SER A 24 -4.41 -20.38 7.68
CA SER A 24 -4.18 -21.11 8.92
C SER A 24 -5.33 -21.03 9.91
N THR A 25 -6.15 -19.97 9.87
CA THR A 25 -7.23 -19.79 10.85
C THR A 25 -8.44 -20.68 10.55
N LYS A 26 -9.02 -21.26 11.61
CA LYS A 26 -10.30 -21.99 11.55
C LYS A 26 -11.50 -21.09 11.81
N ASN A 27 -11.30 -19.93 12.44
CA ASN A 27 -12.36 -18.97 12.72
C ASN A 27 -12.76 -18.23 11.43
N ARG A 28 -14.06 -18.20 11.14
CA ARG A 28 -14.58 -17.57 9.92
C ARG A 28 -14.41 -16.05 9.92
N GLY A 29 -14.68 -15.38 11.04
CA GLY A 29 -14.52 -13.93 11.18
C GLY A 29 -13.07 -13.52 10.94
N THR A 30 -12.12 -14.15 11.64
CA THR A 30 -10.69 -13.91 11.42
C THR A 30 -10.23 -14.19 9.99
N ARG A 31 -10.83 -15.19 9.33
CA ARG A 31 -10.54 -15.50 7.93
C ARG A 31 -11.03 -14.38 7.01
N ASP A 32 -12.26 -13.91 7.22
CA ASP A 32 -12.85 -12.84 6.41
C ASP A 32 -12.08 -11.52 6.61
N ASP A 33 -11.68 -11.21 7.84
CA ASP A 33 -10.80 -10.08 8.19
C ASP A 33 -9.45 -10.15 7.49
N ALA A 34 -8.77 -11.31 7.57
CA ALA A 34 -7.51 -11.52 6.88
C ALA A 34 -7.66 -11.43 5.35
N LYS A 35 -8.79 -11.90 4.80
CA LYS A 35 -9.09 -11.79 3.37
C LYS A 35 -9.23 -10.34 2.94
N GLN A 36 -9.95 -9.51 3.70
CA GLN A 36 -10.10 -8.08 3.42
C GLN A 36 -8.74 -7.39 3.39
N LEU A 37 -7.89 -7.66 4.39
CA LEU A 37 -6.52 -7.11 4.43
C LEU A 37 -5.68 -7.56 3.22
N VAL A 38 -5.78 -8.81 2.79
CA VAL A 38 -5.10 -9.31 1.58
C VAL A 38 -5.58 -8.56 0.33
N VAL A 39 -6.89 -8.33 0.20
CA VAL A 39 -7.45 -7.58 -0.93
C VAL A 39 -6.97 -6.13 -0.93
N ALA A 40 -6.94 -5.47 0.23
CA ALA A 40 -6.41 -4.12 0.37
C ALA A 40 -4.92 -4.05 -0.06
N MET A 41 -4.10 -5.03 0.35
CA MET A 41 -2.69 -5.11 -0.10
C MET A 41 -2.56 -5.31 -1.61
N ILE A 42 -3.43 -6.11 -2.23
CA ILE A 42 -3.43 -6.31 -3.69
C ILE A 42 -3.79 -5.00 -4.40
N SER A 43 -4.72 -4.21 -3.85
CA SER A 43 -5.05 -2.90 -4.40
C SER A 43 -3.83 -1.98 -4.40
N VAL A 44 -3.17 -1.85 -3.24
CA VAL A 44 -1.94 -1.04 -3.10
C VAL A 44 -0.83 -1.51 -4.05
N GLU A 45 -0.61 -2.83 -4.14
CA GLU A 45 0.36 -3.42 -5.08
C GLU A 45 0.09 -3.03 -6.53
N LYS A 46 -1.17 -3.07 -6.97
CA LYS A 46 -1.55 -2.66 -8.34
C LYS A 46 -1.24 -1.18 -8.57
N THR A 47 -1.66 -0.31 -7.66
CA THR A 47 -1.41 1.13 -7.78
C THR A 47 0.09 1.46 -7.81
N ILE A 48 0.91 0.77 -7.00
CA ILE A 48 2.37 0.96 -7.03
C ILE A 48 2.97 0.53 -8.38
N ASN A 49 2.55 -0.61 -8.92
CA ASN A 49 3.03 -1.07 -10.23
C ASN A 49 2.64 -0.08 -11.33
N GLU A 50 1.42 0.45 -11.29
CA GLU A 50 0.94 1.45 -12.23
C GLU A 50 1.76 2.75 -12.14
N LEU A 51 2.04 3.24 -10.93
CA LEU A 51 2.94 4.39 -10.71
C LEU A 51 4.34 4.14 -11.27
N ILE A 52 4.89 2.93 -11.12
CA ILE A 52 6.19 2.55 -11.69
C ILE A 52 6.15 2.59 -13.23
N GLU A 53 5.06 2.11 -13.84
CA GLU A 53 4.85 2.12 -15.29
C GLU A 53 4.68 3.52 -15.85
N VAL A 54 3.76 4.33 -15.28
CA VAL A 54 3.50 5.71 -15.72
C VAL A 54 4.77 6.54 -15.58
N ARG A 55 5.57 6.31 -14.53
CA ARG A 55 6.87 6.97 -14.39
C ARG A 55 7.81 6.71 -15.55
N SER A 56 7.86 5.48 -16.06
CA SER A 56 8.72 5.17 -17.21
C SER A 56 8.32 5.92 -18.49
N LYS A 57 7.08 6.42 -18.55
CA LYS A 57 6.49 7.06 -19.74
C LYS A 57 6.48 8.59 -19.65
N HIS A 58 6.36 9.17 -18.46
CA HIS A 58 6.15 10.61 -18.26
C HIS A 58 7.25 11.26 -17.41
N LYS A 59 7.97 12.24 -17.98
CA LYS A 59 8.98 13.02 -17.22
C LYS A 59 8.38 13.76 -16.01
N MET A 60 7.10 14.11 -16.05
CA MET A 60 6.42 14.79 -14.95
C MET A 60 6.25 13.88 -13.73
N ALA A 61 6.16 12.57 -13.94
CA ALA A 61 6.08 11.58 -12.86
C ALA A 61 7.33 11.57 -11.99
N ASP A 62 8.52 11.81 -12.58
CA ASP A 62 9.75 11.95 -11.81
C ASP A 62 9.69 13.13 -10.84
N LYS A 63 9.04 14.22 -11.24
CA LYS A 63 8.92 15.42 -10.41
C LYS A 63 7.99 15.20 -9.21
N ILE A 64 6.86 14.53 -9.41
CA ILE A 64 5.91 14.22 -8.33
C ILE A 64 6.51 13.16 -7.39
N LEU A 65 7.06 12.08 -7.94
CA LEU A 65 7.54 10.94 -7.14
C LEU A 65 8.88 11.21 -6.44
N SER A 66 9.61 12.25 -6.86
CA SER A 66 10.82 12.73 -6.19
C SER A 66 10.56 13.96 -5.30
N ASP A 67 9.29 14.35 -5.12
CA ASP A 67 8.94 15.33 -4.10
C ASP A 67 9.33 14.78 -2.72
N ARG A 68 9.98 15.62 -1.90
CA ARG A 68 10.34 15.32 -0.52
C ARG A 68 9.16 14.79 0.28
N LYS A 69 7.94 15.27 0.03
CA LYS A 69 6.73 14.74 0.69
C LYS A 69 6.48 13.28 0.31
N ALA A 70 6.56 12.95 -0.98
CA ALA A 70 6.37 11.58 -1.48
C ALA A 70 7.44 10.62 -0.93
N GLU A 71 8.70 11.05 -0.92
CA GLU A 71 9.79 10.26 -0.35
C GLU A 71 9.62 9.98 1.16
N LEU A 72 9.24 11.00 1.92
CA LEU A 72 8.97 10.85 3.36
C LEU A 72 7.80 9.90 3.60
N SER A 73 6.72 10.03 2.84
CA SER A 73 5.57 9.12 2.90
C SER A 73 6.00 7.68 2.64
N LEU A 74 6.74 7.41 1.56
CA LEU A 74 7.23 6.06 1.24
C LEU A 74 8.12 5.48 2.34
N ARG A 75 8.98 6.28 2.96
CA ARG A 75 9.82 5.84 4.09
C ARG A 75 9.01 5.52 5.33
N MET A 76 8.04 6.36 5.67
CA MET A 76 7.12 6.11 6.80
C MET A 76 6.30 4.84 6.56
N TRP A 77 5.79 4.63 5.35
CA TRP A 77 5.00 3.45 5.04
C TRP A 77 5.85 2.18 5.01
N SER A 78 7.04 2.24 4.43
CA SER A 78 7.99 1.11 4.38
C SER A 78 8.45 0.64 5.75
N THR A 79 8.40 1.51 6.76
CA THR A 79 8.74 1.17 8.14
C THR A 79 7.52 0.82 9.00
N GLY A 80 6.42 1.56 8.83
CA GLY A 80 5.21 1.40 9.62
C GLY A 80 4.37 0.19 9.23
N LEU A 81 4.18 -0.05 7.92
CA LEU A 81 3.29 -1.10 7.45
C LEU A 81 3.77 -2.51 7.87
N PRO A 82 5.05 -2.89 7.67
CA PRO A 82 5.50 -4.23 8.07
C PRO A 82 5.36 -4.49 9.57
N LYS A 83 5.54 -3.44 10.40
CA LYS A 83 5.37 -3.55 11.85
C LYS A 83 3.91 -3.85 12.22
N ARG A 84 2.96 -3.09 11.65
CA ARG A 84 1.52 -3.29 11.91
C ARG A 84 1.03 -4.66 11.44
N VAL A 85 1.51 -5.13 10.28
CA VAL A 85 1.14 -6.45 9.76
C VAL A 85 1.70 -7.57 10.63
N LYS A 86 2.96 -7.46 11.09
CA LYS A 86 3.54 -8.42 12.03
C LYS A 86 2.78 -8.46 13.35
N ASP A 87 2.47 -7.29 13.91
CA ASP A 87 1.68 -7.16 15.14
C ASP A 87 0.30 -7.81 15.03
N TYR A 88 -0.42 -7.57 13.93
CA TYR A 88 -1.68 -8.26 13.63
C TYR A 88 -1.50 -9.79 13.58
N MET A 89 -0.44 -10.27 12.92
CA MET A 89 -0.13 -11.69 12.80
C MET A 89 0.17 -12.36 14.14
N GLU A 90 0.93 -11.69 15.01
CA GLU A 90 1.25 -12.18 16.35
C GLU A 90 0.00 -12.23 17.23
N LYS A 91 -0.86 -11.22 17.11
CA LYS A 91 -2.14 -11.12 17.83
C LYS A 91 -3.18 -12.12 17.34
N ALA A 92 -3.15 -12.49 16.06
CA ALA A 92 -4.07 -13.47 15.49
C ALA A 92 -3.97 -14.86 16.14
N ASN A 93 -2.84 -15.18 16.78
CA ASN A 93 -2.65 -16.44 17.51
C ASN A 93 -2.92 -16.33 19.02
N LYS A 94 -3.17 -15.13 19.54
CA LYS A 94 -3.21 -14.86 20.99
C LYS A 94 -4.52 -14.25 21.46
N LEU A 95 -5.18 -13.48 20.61
CA LEU A 95 -6.39 -12.73 20.95
C LEU A 95 -7.65 -13.46 20.51
N GLU A 96 -8.72 -13.21 21.26
CA GLU A 96 -10.07 -13.55 20.83
C GLU A 96 -10.46 -12.80 19.53
N PRO A 97 -11.29 -13.40 18.67
CA PRO A 97 -11.63 -12.84 17.36
C PRO A 97 -12.16 -11.40 17.41
N GLU A 98 -12.96 -11.04 18.40
CA GLU A 98 -13.57 -9.71 18.53
C GLU A 98 -12.52 -8.63 18.79
N HIS A 99 -11.50 -8.93 19.60
CA HIS A 99 -10.38 -8.02 19.85
C HIS A 99 -9.44 -7.97 18.65
N LEU A 100 -9.24 -9.09 17.97
CA LEU A 100 -8.43 -9.14 16.75
C LEU A 100 -9.03 -8.28 15.63
N HIS A 101 -10.36 -8.24 15.53
CA HIS A 101 -11.09 -7.43 14.56
C HIS A 101 -10.71 -5.94 14.65
N GLN A 102 -10.61 -5.38 15.86
CA GLN A 102 -10.20 -3.97 16.06
C GLN A 102 -8.80 -3.67 15.49
N TYR A 103 -7.88 -4.64 15.59
CA TYR A 103 -6.56 -4.52 14.96
C TYR A 103 -6.64 -4.64 13.44
N GLN A 104 -7.54 -5.47 12.93
CA GLN A 104 -7.80 -5.53 11.50
C GLN A 104 -8.35 -4.19 10.99
N GLU A 105 -9.34 -3.60 11.64
CA GLU A 105 -9.93 -2.31 11.24
C GLU A 105 -8.87 -1.21 11.19
N SER A 106 -8.02 -1.12 12.23
CA SER A 106 -6.93 -0.14 12.28
C SER A 106 -5.92 -0.35 11.15
N LEU A 107 -5.55 -1.60 10.86
CA LEU A 107 -4.63 -1.92 9.76
C LEU A 107 -5.26 -1.66 8.40
N LEU A 108 -6.55 -1.94 8.24
CA LEU A 108 -7.30 -1.69 7.02
C LEU A 108 -7.36 -0.18 6.74
N ALA A 109 -7.78 0.62 7.74
CA ALA A 109 -7.84 2.08 7.61
C ALA A 109 -6.48 2.70 7.26
N TYR A 110 -5.40 2.18 7.85
CA TYR A 110 -4.04 2.59 7.50
C TYR A 110 -3.71 2.25 6.03
N THR A 111 -4.05 1.03 5.58
CA THR A 111 -3.80 0.57 4.21
C THR A 111 -4.61 1.36 3.19
N ASP A 112 -5.87 1.68 3.50
CA ASP A 112 -6.73 2.51 2.66
C ASP A 112 -6.24 3.97 2.60
N GLY A 113 -5.64 4.48 3.68
CA GLY A 113 -4.94 5.76 3.66
C GLY A 113 -3.77 5.77 2.68
N VAL A 114 -2.95 4.72 2.69
CA VAL A 114 -1.85 4.55 1.72
C VAL A 114 -2.39 4.45 0.29
N ALA A 115 -3.41 3.62 0.07
CA ALA A 115 -4.01 3.44 -1.25
C ALA A 115 -4.53 4.76 -1.83
N ARG A 116 -5.25 5.56 -1.03
CA ARG A 116 -5.77 6.86 -1.44
C ARG A 116 -4.68 7.84 -1.86
N GLU A 117 -3.60 7.93 -1.08
CA GLU A 117 -2.49 8.83 -1.41
C GLU A 117 -1.71 8.36 -2.64
N LEU A 118 -1.53 7.06 -2.84
CA LEU A 118 -0.90 6.56 -4.07
C LEU A 118 -1.76 6.84 -5.31
N THR A 119 -3.08 6.67 -5.19
CA THR A 119 -4.02 6.98 -6.27
C THR A 119 -4.06 8.47 -6.58
N SER A 120 -3.97 9.36 -5.57
CA SER A 120 -3.89 10.79 -5.84
C SER A 120 -2.63 11.16 -6.60
N TRP A 121 -1.48 10.56 -6.27
CA TRP A 121 -0.25 10.78 -7.04
C TRP A 121 -0.41 10.33 -8.50
N LEU A 122 -1.11 9.21 -8.73
CA LEU A 122 -1.36 8.74 -10.09
C LEU A 122 -2.22 9.72 -10.89
N LEU A 123 -3.33 10.19 -10.30
CA LEU A 123 -4.21 11.19 -10.91
C LEU A 123 -3.50 12.51 -11.19
N ASP A 124 -2.64 12.97 -10.27
CA ASP A 124 -1.84 14.18 -10.46
C ASP A 124 -0.88 14.02 -11.66
N ILE A 125 -0.27 12.84 -11.81
CA ILE A 125 0.63 12.56 -12.93
C ILE A 125 -0.14 12.55 -14.26
N GLU A 126 -1.31 11.91 -14.32
CA GLU A 126 -2.15 11.88 -15.51
C GLU A 126 -2.60 13.29 -15.90
N THR A 127 -3.15 14.03 -14.93
CA THR A 127 -3.66 15.41 -15.14
C THR A 127 -2.56 16.33 -15.66
N LEU A 128 -1.35 16.26 -15.10
CA LEU A 128 -0.24 17.09 -15.55
C LEU A 128 0.38 16.61 -16.87
N SER A 129 0.21 15.34 -17.23
CA SER A 129 0.68 14.80 -18.50
C SER A 129 -0.21 15.22 -19.67
N ASP A 130 -1.50 15.47 -19.41
CA ASP A 130 -2.49 15.93 -20.39
C ASP A 130 -2.43 17.45 -20.67
N LEU A 131 -1.62 18.21 -19.91
CA LEU A 131 -1.47 19.65 -20.14
C LEU A 131 -0.77 19.93 -21.49
N PRO A 132 -1.32 20.84 -22.33
CA PRO A 132 -0.68 21.22 -23.58
C PRO A 132 0.68 21.87 -23.29
N HIS A 133 1.71 21.37 -23.95
CA HIS A 133 3.05 21.92 -23.79
C HIS A 133 3.11 23.27 -24.53
N PRO A 134 3.64 24.34 -23.92
CA PRO A 134 3.87 25.58 -24.65
C PRO A 134 4.79 25.30 -25.85
N PRO A 135 4.52 25.92 -27.02
CA PRO A 135 5.34 25.71 -28.20
C PRO A 135 6.81 26.04 -27.87
N ARG A 136 7.72 25.14 -28.21
CA ARG A 136 9.16 25.39 -28.07
C ARG A 136 9.56 26.36 -29.17
N GLU A 137 10.03 27.54 -28.77
CA GLU A 137 10.79 28.47 -29.63
C GLU A 137 12.16 27.88 -29.99
#